data_AF-A0AA38PG09-F1
#
_entry.id   AF-A0AA38PG09-F1
#
_cell.length_a   1.000
_cell.length_b   1.000
_cell.length_c   1.000
_cell.angle_alpha   90.00
_cell.angle_beta   90.00
_cell.angle_gamma   90.00
#
_symmetry.space_group_name_H-M   'P 1'
#
loop_
_entity.id
_entity.type
_entity.pdbx_description
1 polymer ?
#
loop_
_entity_poly.entity_id
_entity_poly.type
_entity_poly.pdbx_seq_one_letter_code
_entity_poly.pdbx_strand_id
1 'polypeptide(L)'
;MNNGWYPRLHDLSQLSDAEINCVAREILHHSFKVRHTYEASLIEPSSAADLRRFEENPGSNGPDLCSLRLDHTATAKSSTWNQAVVRILSAQARSATFSGPGSTVTTVEWESLFEARIDRIIKDSRNLTKLGTSKIEKTRRTTRKITRRRHIANTMTAWYRSEGDQEGLQFWSYISDSLNLLTYEGMSDEETGFDEDSGESLKFVLKPLYRHEDFGLLFKYVDSVPASYPDLFHRTGTKRWKRVATPFYTAREAPAHLPSSFFRDGYTPQSSTALIHNLPGPTTYLSYAGIGI
;
A
#
# COMPACT_ATOMS: atom_id res chain seq x y z
N MET A 1 15.38 -19.19 9.95
CA MET A 1 15.37 -17.93 10.73
C MET A 1 13.92 -17.50 10.87
N ASN A 2 13.31 -17.74 12.04
CA ASN A 2 11.94 -17.33 12.37
C ASN A 2 11.97 -15.84 12.73
N ASN A 3 11.53 -14.96 11.84
CA ASN A 3 11.21 -13.57 12.20
C ASN A 3 9.87 -13.56 12.94
N GLY A 4 9.87 -14.15 14.13
CA GLY A 4 8.69 -14.45 14.94
C GLY A 4 7.86 -13.21 15.18
N TRP A 5 6.86 -13.00 14.32
CA TRP A 5 5.70 -12.22 14.67
C TRP A 5 4.96 -13.03 15.73
N TYR A 6 5.19 -12.66 16.99
CA TYR A 6 4.39 -13.12 18.10
C TYR A 6 3.31 -12.06 18.32
N PRO A 7 2.06 -12.30 17.88
CA PRO A 7 0.98 -11.41 18.27
C PRO A 7 0.94 -11.32 19.80
N ARG A 8 0.60 -10.15 20.33
CA ARG A 8 0.26 -10.05 21.75
C ARG A 8 -0.86 -11.04 21.99
N LEU A 9 -0.71 -11.91 23.00
CA LEU A 9 -1.78 -12.84 23.36
C LEU A 9 -2.97 -12.01 23.86
N HIS A 10 -4.08 -12.07 23.15
CA HIS A 10 -5.31 -11.39 23.53
C HIS A 10 -6.25 -12.34 24.27
N ASP A 11 -6.81 -11.92 25.40
CA ASP A 11 -7.88 -12.66 26.09
C ASP A 11 -9.20 -12.44 25.35
N LEU A 12 -9.70 -13.47 24.67
CA LEU A 12 -10.94 -13.41 23.88
C LEU A 12 -12.15 -12.97 24.70
N SER A 13 -12.18 -13.28 26.00
CA SER A 13 -13.33 -12.95 26.86
C SER A 13 -13.52 -11.45 27.08
N GLN A 14 -12.48 -10.66 26.77
CA GLN A 14 -12.47 -9.22 26.97
C GLN A 14 -12.51 -8.44 25.65
N LEU A 15 -12.43 -9.13 24.50
CA LEU A 15 -12.42 -8.45 23.21
C LEU A 15 -13.83 -8.10 22.75
N SER A 16 -14.02 -6.83 22.40
CA SER A 16 -15.14 -6.36 21.60
C SER A 16 -15.04 -6.86 20.14
N ASP A 17 -16.16 -6.82 19.40
CA ASP A 17 -16.17 -7.10 17.96
C ASP A 17 -15.19 -6.22 17.18
N ALA A 18 -14.98 -4.97 17.61
CA ALA A 18 -14.03 -4.06 16.99
C ALA A 18 -12.58 -4.55 17.15
N GLU A 19 -12.24 -5.07 18.33
CA GLU A 19 -10.91 -5.62 18.62
C GLU A 19 -10.68 -6.96 17.90
N ILE A 20 -11.68 -7.84 17.86
CA ILE A 20 -11.63 -9.07 17.04
C ILE A 20 -11.36 -8.72 15.56
N ASN A 21 -12.06 -7.71 15.04
CA ASN A 21 -11.85 -7.22 13.68
C ASN A 21 -10.47 -6.59 13.47
N CYS A 22 -9.86 -6.03 14.51
CA CYS A 22 -8.50 -5.49 14.51
C CYS A 22 -7.48 -6.63 14.43
N VAL A 23 -7.58 -7.63 15.31
CA VAL A 23 -6.71 -8.83 15.32
C VAL A 23 -6.75 -9.54 13.96
N ALA A 24 -7.94 -9.79 13.40
CA ALA A 24 -8.07 -10.38 12.07
C ALA A 24 -7.40 -9.55 10.97
N ARG A 25 -7.48 -8.22 11.07
CA ARG A 25 -6.87 -7.31 10.10
C ARG A 25 -5.34 -7.37 10.20
N GLU A 26 -4.78 -7.37 11.41
CA GLU A 26 -3.34 -7.48 11.63
C GLU A 26 -2.79 -8.81 11.10
N ILE A 27 -3.48 -9.91 11.36
CA ILE A 27 -3.12 -11.23 10.82
C ILE A 27 -3.10 -11.19 9.29
N LEU A 28 -4.18 -10.68 8.66
CA LEU A 28 -4.21 -10.52 7.20
C LEU A 28 -3.05 -9.67 6.67
N HIS A 29 -2.80 -8.53 7.30
CA HIS A 29 -1.73 -7.60 6.90
C HIS A 29 -0.37 -8.26 6.97
N HIS A 30 -0.08 -8.93 8.09
CA HIS A 30 1.17 -9.63 8.28
C HIS A 30 1.34 -10.77 7.26
N SER A 31 0.32 -11.63 7.14
CA SER A 31 0.32 -12.83 6.31
C SER A 31 0.43 -12.52 4.80
N PHE A 32 -0.21 -11.45 4.34
CA PHE A 32 -0.07 -10.98 2.95
C PHE A 32 1.11 -10.03 2.75
N LYS A 33 1.87 -9.70 3.80
CA LYS A 33 2.95 -8.68 3.79
C LYS A 33 2.47 -7.34 3.22
N VAL A 34 1.26 -6.96 3.60
CA VAL A 34 0.62 -5.71 3.21
C VAL A 34 0.36 -4.85 4.43
N ARG A 35 0.28 -3.53 4.23
CA ARG A 35 -0.07 -2.60 5.30
C ARG A 35 -1.55 -2.27 5.33
N HIS A 36 -2.22 -2.44 4.20
CA HIS A 36 -3.64 -2.16 4.06
C HIS A 36 -4.33 -3.31 3.33
N THR A 37 -5.57 -3.63 3.72
CA THR A 37 -6.29 -4.80 3.17
C THR A 37 -6.52 -4.70 1.66
N TYR A 38 -6.71 -3.48 1.13
CA TYR A 38 -6.86 -3.29 -0.32
C TYR A 38 -5.59 -3.67 -1.09
N GLU A 39 -4.39 -3.58 -0.50
CA GLU A 39 -3.15 -3.96 -1.18
C GLU A 39 -3.11 -5.46 -1.45
N ALA A 40 -3.80 -6.28 -0.64
CA ALA A 40 -3.92 -7.72 -0.88
C ALA A 40 -4.61 -8.02 -2.23
N SER A 41 -5.52 -7.16 -2.67
CA SER A 41 -6.18 -7.29 -3.98
C SER A 41 -5.24 -7.05 -5.16
N LEU A 42 -4.08 -6.43 -4.92
CA LEU A 42 -3.05 -6.12 -5.91
C LEU A 42 -1.96 -7.20 -5.98
N ILE A 43 -1.91 -8.12 -5.02
CA ILE A 43 -0.98 -9.24 -5.01
C ILE A 43 -1.23 -10.12 -6.24
N GLU A 44 -0.15 -10.64 -6.80
CA GLU A 44 -0.24 -11.59 -7.90
C GLU A 44 -0.99 -12.85 -7.45
N PRO A 45 -2.04 -13.29 -8.16
CA PRO A 45 -2.77 -14.50 -7.80
C PRO A 45 -1.86 -15.74 -7.81
N SER A 46 -2.31 -16.80 -7.15
CA SER A 46 -1.67 -18.12 -7.28
C SER A 46 -1.70 -18.59 -8.74
N SER A 47 -0.59 -19.15 -9.22
CA SER A 47 -0.50 -19.60 -10.60
C SER A 47 -1.31 -20.88 -10.83
N ALA A 48 -1.80 -21.11 -12.05
CA ALA A 48 -2.50 -22.36 -12.38
C ALA A 48 -1.61 -23.62 -12.23
N ALA A 49 -0.29 -23.46 -12.25
CA ALA A 49 0.64 -24.54 -11.95
C ALA A 49 0.66 -24.88 -10.45
N ASP A 50 0.70 -23.86 -9.59
CA ASP A 50 0.70 -24.04 -8.14
C ASP A 50 -0.63 -24.64 -7.66
N LEU A 51 -1.75 -24.15 -8.20
CA LEU A 51 -3.08 -24.69 -7.88
C LEU A 51 -3.20 -26.19 -8.21
N ARG A 52 -2.73 -26.60 -9.40
CA ARG A 52 -2.71 -28.03 -9.79
C ARG A 52 -1.80 -28.88 -8.91
N ARG A 53 -0.60 -28.40 -8.61
CA ARG A 53 0.33 -29.08 -7.68
C ARG A 53 -0.28 -29.25 -6.29
N PHE A 54 -1.03 -28.26 -5.82
CA PHE A 54 -1.76 -28.34 -4.56
C PHE A 54 -2.87 -29.38 -4.61
N GLU A 55 -3.66 -29.43 -5.69
CA GLU A 55 -4.69 -30.45 -5.88
C GLU A 55 -4.11 -31.87 -5.91
N GLU A 56 -2.95 -32.07 -6.56
CA GLU A 56 -2.26 -33.36 -6.62
C GLU A 56 -1.68 -33.80 -5.27
N ASN A 57 -1.10 -32.87 -4.51
CA ASN A 57 -0.52 -33.15 -3.20
C ASN A 57 -0.66 -31.96 -2.24
N PRO A 58 -1.80 -31.86 -1.52
CA PRO A 58 -2.06 -30.74 -0.62
C PRO A 58 -1.06 -30.62 0.53
N GLY A 59 -0.47 -31.75 0.96
CA GLY A 59 0.42 -31.80 2.11
C GLY A 59 1.79 -31.13 1.86
N SER A 60 2.28 -31.17 0.62
CA SER A 60 3.59 -30.60 0.27
C SER A 60 3.52 -29.28 -0.50
N ASN A 61 2.41 -29.04 -1.20
CA ASN A 61 2.27 -27.90 -2.12
C ASN A 61 1.25 -26.86 -1.62
N GLY A 62 1.00 -26.84 -0.31
CA GLY A 62 0.07 -25.91 0.32
C GLY A 62 0.51 -24.45 0.25
N PRO A 63 -0.43 -23.52 0.51
CA PRO A 63 -0.10 -22.11 0.67
C PRO A 63 0.96 -21.90 1.77
N ASP A 64 2.04 -21.21 1.43
CA ASP A 64 3.06 -20.82 2.40
C ASP A 64 2.64 -19.53 3.12
N LEU A 65 2.62 -19.58 4.45
CA LEU A 65 2.29 -18.46 5.32
C LEU A 65 3.18 -17.24 5.05
N CYS A 66 4.45 -17.44 4.71
CA CYS A 66 5.38 -16.35 4.43
C CYS A 66 5.20 -15.74 3.04
N SER A 67 4.41 -16.35 2.17
CA SER A 67 4.21 -15.92 0.79
C SER A 67 2.78 -16.17 0.32
N LEU A 68 1.81 -15.85 1.18
CA LEU A 68 0.40 -16.11 0.90
C LEU A 68 -0.08 -15.39 -0.35
N ARG A 69 -0.73 -16.17 -1.21
CA ARG A 69 -1.40 -15.75 -2.44
C ARG A 69 -2.81 -16.30 -2.44
N LEU A 70 -3.71 -15.63 -3.16
CA LEU A 70 -5.09 -16.06 -3.31
C LEU A 70 -5.33 -16.58 -4.72
N ASP A 71 -6.20 -17.57 -4.84
CA ASP A 71 -6.83 -17.94 -6.10
C ASP A 71 -7.95 -16.94 -6.40
N HIS A 72 -7.72 -16.03 -7.35
CA HIS A 72 -8.70 -15.01 -7.74
C HIS A 72 -9.76 -15.54 -8.71
N THR A 73 -9.64 -16.78 -9.19
CA THR A 73 -10.60 -17.37 -10.15
C THR A 73 -11.85 -17.94 -9.47
N ALA A 74 -11.75 -18.28 -8.18
CA ALA A 74 -12.82 -18.84 -7.36
C ALA A 74 -13.06 -18.00 -6.09
N THR A 75 -14.09 -18.35 -5.31
CA THR A 75 -14.39 -17.74 -4.00
C THR A 75 -13.55 -18.39 -2.91
N ALA A 76 -13.63 -17.86 -1.69
CA ALA A 76 -13.02 -18.48 -0.51
C ALA A 76 -13.56 -19.90 -0.28
N LYS A 77 -14.88 -20.11 -0.45
CA LYS A 77 -15.52 -21.43 -0.32
C LYS A 77 -15.29 -22.37 -1.50
N SER A 78 -15.27 -21.85 -2.73
CA SER A 78 -15.23 -22.71 -3.91
C SER A 78 -13.83 -23.13 -4.35
N SER A 79 -12.78 -22.51 -3.80
CA SER A 79 -11.38 -22.86 -4.07
C SER A 79 -10.77 -23.63 -2.90
N THR A 80 -10.29 -24.84 -3.13
CA THR A 80 -9.57 -25.63 -2.11
C THR A 80 -8.32 -24.90 -1.62
N TRP A 81 -7.64 -24.16 -2.50
CA TRP A 81 -6.52 -23.30 -2.15
C TRP A 81 -6.94 -22.19 -1.18
N ASN A 82 -8.00 -21.44 -1.50
CA ASN A 82 -8.45 -20.36 -0.62
C ASN A 82 -8.99 -20.89 0.73
N GLN A 83 -9.63 -22.07 0.74
CA GLN A 83 -10.01 -22.73 2.00
C GLN A 83 -8.77 -23.05 2.86
N ALA A 84 -7.67 -23.52 2.25
CA ALA A 84 -6.42 -23.75 2.97
C ALA A 84 -5.85 -22.44 3.54
N VAL A 85 -5.89 -21.35 2.77
CA VAL A 85 -5.53 -20.01 3.27
C VAL A 85 -6.40 -19.59 4.46
N VAL A 86 -7.72 -19.76 4.38
CA VAL A 86 -8.65 -19.48 5.51
C VAL A 86 -8.25 -20.26 6.76
N ARG A 87 -7.95 -21.57 6.61
CA ARG A 87 -7.55 -22.42 7.74
C ARG A 87 -6.23 -21.97 8.37
N ILE A 88 -5.24 -21.59 7.55
CA ILE A 88 -3.95 -21.05 8.03
C ILE A 88 -4.17 -19.76 8.85
N LEU A 89 -4.90 -18.80 8.30
CA LEU A 89 -5.18 -17.53 8.98
C LEU A 89 -5.99 -17.73 10.27
N SER A 90 -6.97 -18.64 10.24
CA SER A 90 -7.78 -18.99 11.40
C SER A 90 -6.96 -19.68 12.49
N ALA A 91 -6.04 -20.57 12.11
CA ALA A 91 -5.10 -21.19 13.04
C ALA A 91 -4.19 -20.13 13.69
N GLN A 92 -3.67 -19.18 12.92
CA GLN A 92 -2.91 -18.06 13.47
C GLN A 92 -3.72 -17.21 14.44
N ALA A 93 -4.98 -16.91 14.13
CA ALA A 93 -5.85 -16.17 15.03
C ALA A 93 -6.09 -16.92 16.34
N ARG A 94 -6.40 -18.22 16.25
CA ARG A 94 -6.53 -19.09 17.43
C ARG A 94 -5.25 -19.17 18.26
N SER A 95 -4.07 -19.10 17.64
CA SER A 95 -2.79 -19.04 18.38
C SER A 95 -2.49 -17.65 18.96
N ALA A 96 -3.00 -16.59 18.35
CA ALA A 96 -2.85 -15.20 18.80
C ALA A 96 -3.78 -14.83 19.95
N THR A 97 -4.79 -15.65 20.21
CA THR A 97 -5.83 -15.38 21.19
C THR A 97 -5.99 -16.56 22.13
N PHE A 98 -6.22 -16.33 23.42
CA PHE A 98 -6.52 -17.40 24.37
C PHE A 98 -7.85 -17.13 25.06
N SER A 99 -8.47 -18.18 25.61
CA SER A 99 -9.62 -18.05 26.49
C SER A 99 -9.17 -18.30 27.93
N GLY A 100 -9.38 -17.34 28.82
CA GLY A 100 -9.08 -17.50 30.24
C GLY A 100 -9.93 -18.60 30.91
N PRO A 101 -9.42 -19.28 31.95
CA PRO A 101 -10.19 -20.25 32.72
C PRO A 101 -11.41 -19.58 33.36
N GLY A 102 -12.60 -20.13 33.12
CA GLY A 102 -13.86 -19.61 33.65
C GLY A 102 -14.61 -18.63 32.74
N SER A 103 -14.10 -18.34 31.55
CA SER A 103 -14.84 -17.57 30.54
C SER A 103 -16.05 -18.37 30.02
N THR A 104 -17.24 -17.77 30.04
CA THR A 104 -18.40 -18.25 29.27
C THR A 104 -18.11 -17.91 27.80
N VAL A 105 -17.32 -18.78 27.16
CA VAL A 105 -16.57 -18.54 25.93
C VAL A 105 -17.43 -17.93 24.81
N THR A 106 -17.12 -16.68 24.44
CA THR A 106 -17.47 -16.14 23.13
C THR A 106 -16.59 -16.83 22.09
N THR A 107 -17.10 -17.91 21.50
CA THR A 107 -16.39 -18.60 20.42
C THR A 107 -16.40 -17.72 19.18
N VAL A 108 -15.23 -17.24 18.77
CA VAL A 108 -15.08 -16.48 17.52
C VAL A 108 -14.97 -17.45 16.36
N GLU A 109 -15.91 -17.36 15.42
CA GLU A 109 -15.91 -18.12 14.16
C GLU A 109 -14.89 -17.53 13.16
N TRP A 110 -13.60 -17.70 13.47
CA TRP A 110 -12.48 -17.15 12.69
C TRP A 110 -12.53 -17.53 11.20
N GLU A 111 -12.92 -18.77 10.88
CA GLU A 111 -12.99 -19.25 9.50
C GLU A 111 -14.01 -18.45 8.69
N SER A 112 -15.22 -18.28 9.23
CA SER A 112 -16.28 -17.46 8.60
C SER A 112 -15.85 -16.01 8.43
N LEU A 113 -15.14 -15.45 9.41
CA LEU A 113 -14.64 -14.07 9.36
C LEU A 113 -13.56 -13.88 8.29
N PHE A 114 -12.60 -14.80 8.18
CA PHE A 114 -11.56 -14.73 7.15
C PHE A 114 -12.09 -15.06 5.76
N GLU A 115 -13.04 -15.99 5.63
CA GLU A 115 -13.74 -16.30 4.39
C GLU A 115 -14.38 -15.04 3.79
N ALA A 116 -15.19 -14.33 4.58
CA ALA A 116 -15.86 -13.10 4.14
C ALA A 116 -14.86 -12.01 3.71
N ARG A 117 -13.71 -11.91 4.38
CA ARG A 117 -12.66 -10.93 4.06
C ARG A 117 -11.89 -11.30 2.80
N ILE A 118 -11.58 -12.59 2.61
CA ILE A 118 -10.94 -13.08 1.38
C ILE A 118 -11.86 -12.88 0.18
N ASP A 119 -13.16 -13.19 0.32
CA ASP A 119 -14.13 -12.93 -0.75
C ASP A 119 -14.19 -11.45 -1.13
N ARG A 120 -14.12 -10.55 -0.14
CA ARG A 120 -14.02 -9.11 -0.40
C ARG A 120 -12.74 -8.75 -1.17
N ILE A 121 -11.58 -9.26 -0.76
CA ILE A 121 -10.29 -9.03 -1.44
C ILE A 121 -10.34 -9.52 -2.89
N ILE A 122 -10.88 -10.72 -3.13
CA ILE A 122 -11.02 -11.30 -4.46
C ILE A 122 -11.98 -10.48 -5.31
N LYS A 123 -13.12 -10.06 -4.75
CA LYS A 123 -14.09 -9.19 -5.44
C LYS A 123 -13.44 -7.86 -5.84
N ASP A 124 -12.71 -7.23 -4.93
CA ASP A 124 -11.99 -5.98 -5.18
C ASP A 124 -10.94 -6.18 -6.28
N SER A 125 -10.19 -7.29 -6.25
CA SER A 125 -9.21 -7.62 -7.29
C SER A 125 -9.85 -7.78 -8.67
N ARG A 126 -10.96 -8.51 -8.76
CA ARG A 126 -11.73 -8.67 -10.02
C ARG A 126 -12.27 -7.35 -10.54
N ASN A 127 -12.78 -6.50 -9.65
CA ASN A 127 -13.26 -5.17 -10.02
C ASN A 127 -12.11 -4.29 -10.55
N LEU A 128 -10.94 -4.38 -9.94
CA LEU A 128 -9.74 -3.71 -10.42
C LEU A 128 -9.33 -4.22 -11.81
N THR A 129 -9.40 -5.53 -12.08
CA THR A 129 -9.15 -6.08 -13.41
C THR A 129 -10.13 -5.53 -14.46
N LYS A 130 -11.42 -5.42 -14.11
CA LYS A 130 -12.45 -4.84 -14.99
C LYS A 130 -12.23 -3.36 -15.28
N LEU A 131 -11.67 -2.60 -14.34
CA LEU A 131 -11.34 -1.18 -14.50
C LEU A 131 -10.14 -0.92 -15.44
N GLY A 132 -9.54 -1.98 -16.00
CA GLY A 132 -8.45 -1.90 -16.96
C GLY A 132 -7.07 -1.88 -16.31
N THR A 133 -6.07 -2.40 -17.04
CA THR A 133 -4.68 -2.52 -16.60
C THR A 133 -4.06 -1.18 -16.18
N SER A 134 -4.51 -0.07 -16.80
CA SER A 134 -4.02 1.28 -16.50
C SER A 134 -4.30 1.72 -15.06
N LYS A 135 -5.52 1.50 -14.55
CA LYS A 135 -5.89 1.91 -13.17
C LYS A 135 -5.17 1.05 -12.13
N ILE A 136 -5.09 -0.28 -12.35
CA ILE A 136 -4.32 -1.20 -11.49
C ILE A 136 -2.86 -0.78 -11.42
N GLU A 137 -2.26 -0.54 -12.58
CA GLU A 137 -0.85 -0.17 -12.66
C GLU A 137 -0.59 1.18 -12.00
N LYS A 138 -1.50 2.14 -12.15
CA LYS A 138 -1.46 3.42 -11.44
C LYS A 138 -1.48 3.24 -9.92
N THR A 139 -2.40 2.41 -9.39
CA THR A 139 -2.46 2.10 -7.96
C THR A 139 -1.20 1.37 -7.48
N ARG A 140 -0.73 0.36 -8.22
CA ARG A 140 0.51 -0.36 -7.90
C ARG A 140 1.72 0.56 -7.85
N ARG A 141 1.85 1.48 -8.81
CA ARG A 141 2.93 2.48 -8.84
C ARG A 141 2.88 3.41 -7.63
N THR A 142 1.70 3.88 -7.26
CA THR A 142 1.54 4.75 -6.08
C THR A 142 1.83 3.99 -4.78
N THR A 143 1.37 2.75 -4.65
CA THR A 143 1.71 1.87 -3.52
C THR A 143 3.23 1.63 -3.43
N ARG A 144 3.90 1.33 -4.55
CA ARG A 144 5.37 1.18 -4.57
C ARG A 144 6.09 2.46 -4.13
N LYS A 145 5.61 3.64 -4.56
CA LYS A 145 6.18 4.94 -4.21
C LYS A 145 6.09 5.20 -2.70
N ILE A 146 4.91 5.00 -2.10
CA ILE A 146 4.74 5.21 -0.66
C ILE A 146 5.54 4.19 0.16
N THR A 147 5.53 2.92 -0.23
CA THR A 147 6.29 1.87 0.46
C THR A 147 7.78 2.17 0.44
N ARG A 148 8.32 2.60 -0.71
CA ARG A 148 9.71 2.99 -0.83
C ARG A 148 10.07 4.18 0.07
N ARG A 149 9.25 5.22 0.09
CA ARG A 149 9.49 6.40 0.94
C ARG A 149 9.42 6.07 2.42
N ARG A 150 8.49 5.21 2.83
CA ARG A 150 8.40 4.70 4.21
C ARG A 150 9.64 3.90 4.58
N HIS A 151 10.13 3.04 3.68
CA HIS A 151 11.38 2.32 3.90
C HIS A 151 12.55 3.28 4.11
N ILE A 152 12.71 4.30 3.25
CA ILE A 152 13.75 5.33 3.40
C ILE A 152 13.61 6.03 4.76
N ALA A 153 12.41 6.51 5.11
CA ALA A 153 12.19 7.20 6.36
C ALA A 153 12.50 6.35 7.59
N ASN A 154 12.09 5.08 7.59
CA ASN A 154 12.37 4.15 8.68
C ASN A 154 13.87 3.84 8.81
N THR A 155 14.57 3.62 7.69
CA THR A 155 16.02 3.40 7.70
C THR A 155 16.76 4.61 8.26
N MET A 156 16.42 5.82 7.80
CA MET A 156 17.05 7.04 8.30
C MET A 156 16.71 7.31 9.76
N THR A 157 15.47 7.05 10.19
CA THR A 157 15.07 7.13 11.61
C THR A 157 15.92 6.22 12.49
N ALA A 158 16.15 4.98 12.04
CA ALA A 158 16.98 4.02 12.78
C ALA A 158 18.45 4.47 12.83
N TRP A 159 18.98 5.00 11.72
CA TRP A 159 20.35 5.51 11.65
C TRP A 159 20.57 6.74 12.55
N TYR A 160 19.74 7.78 12.45
CA TYR A 160 19.87 8.95 13.32
C TYR A 160 19.66 8.61 14.80
N ARG A 161 18.85 7.60 15.11
CA ARG A 161 18.73 7.07 16.48
C ARG A 161 20.04 6.44 16.97
N SER A 162 20.76 5.68 16.14
CA SER A 162 22.04 5.09 16.55
C SER A 162 23.15 6.13 16.71
N GLU A 163 23.11 7.21 15.93
CA GLU A 163 24.04 8.33 16.05
C GLU A 163 23.70 9.29 17.21
N GLY A 164 22.54 9.14 17.86
CA GLY A 164 22.10 10.01 18.96
C GLY A 164 21.63 11.40 18.52
N ASP A 165 21.52 11.67 17.23
CA ASP A 165 21.08 12.95 16.67
C ASP A 165 19.55 13.08 16.75
N GLN A 166 19.10 13.92 17.68
CA GLN A 166 17.69 14.14 17.97
C GLN A 166 16.97 14.95 16.89
N GLU A 167 17.67 15.87 16.21
CA GLU A 167 17.05 16.70 15.17
C GLU A 167 16.76 15.86 13.94
N GLY A 168 17.73 15.07 13.49
CA GLY A 168 17.55 14.10 12.41
C GLY A 168 16.46 13.08 12.75
N LEU A 169 16.45 12.56 13.99
CA LEU A 169 15.40 11.65 14.45
C LEU A 169 14.00 12.27 14.39
N GLN A 170 13.85 13.51 14.85
CA GLN A 170 12.57 14.23 14.83
C GLN A 170 12.10 14.47 13.39
N PHE A 171 13.00 14.92 12.51
CA PHE A 171 12.69 15.19 11.11
C PHE A 171 12.22 13.93 10.37
N TRP A 172 12.92 12.80 10.53
CA TRP A 172 12.54 11.55 9.86
C TRP A 172 11.29 10.89 10.46
N SER A 173 11.06 11.08 11.76
CA SER A 173 9.79 10.69 12.40
C SER A 173 8.62 11.47 11.81
N TYR A 174 8.75 12.79 11.67
CA TYR A 174 7.74 13.64 11.02
C TYR A 174 7.43 13.19 9.58
N ILE A 175 8.45 12.83 8.79
CA ILE A 175 8.25 12.28 7.44
C ILE A 175 7.46 10.97 7.50
N SER A 176 7.82 10.06 8.42
CA SER A 176 7.13 8.78 8.57
C SER A 176 5.65 8.99 8.92
N ASP A 177 5.36 9.85 9.88
CA ASP A 177 3.99 10.20 10.29
C ASP A 177 3.21 10.85 9.14
N SER A 178 3.83 11.76 8.42
CA SER A 178 3.24 12.37 7.22
C SER A 178 2.90 11.34 6.14
N LEU A 179 3.77 10.37 5.88
CA LEU A 179 3.52 9.26 4.95
C LEU A 179 2.42 8.32 5.46
N ASN A 180 2.22 8.21 6.77
CA ASN A 180 1.16 7.41 7.36
C ASN A 180 -0.21 8.07 7.16
N LEU A 181 -0.28 9.39 7.35
CA LEU A 181 -1.48 10.20 7.17
C LEU A 181 -1.86 10.36 5.70
N LEU A 182 -0.89 10.65 4.82
CA LEU A 182 -1.16 10.91 3.40
C LEU A 182 -1.60 9.67 2.62
N THR A 183 -1.21 8.48 3.07
CA THR A 183 -1.49 7.21 2.38
C THR A 183 -1.15 7.25 0.88
N TYR A 184 -1.68 6.30 0.09
CA TYR A 184 -1.46 6.27 -1.36
C TYR A 184 -2.14 7.46 -2.07
N GLU A 185 -3.22 8.01 -1.49
CA GLU A 185 -3.95 9.15 -2.07
C GLU A 185 -3.10 10.42 -2.10
N GLY A 186 -2.25 10.60 -1.09
CA GLY A 186 -1.32 11.72 -1.01
C GLY A 186 -0.03 11.55 -1.78
N MET A 187 0.09 10.54 -2.63
CA MET A 187 1.21 10.38 -3.55
C MET A 187 0.95 11.07 -4.89
N SER A 188 2.02 11.60 -5.52
CA SER A 188 1.89 12.19 -6.87
C SER A 188 1.62 11.12 -7.93
N ASP A 189 0.85 11.51 -8.95
CA ASP A 189 0.70 10.75 -10.18
C ASP A 189 1.88 10.98 -11.12
N GLU A 190 2.10 10.03 -12.04
CA GLU A 190 3.16 10.11 -13.04
C GLU A 190 2.60 9.73 -14.41
N GLU A 191 2.79 10.61 -15.38
CA GLU A 191 2.55 10.34 -16.80
C GLU A 191 3.88 10.16 -17.52
N THR A 192 3.90 9.26 -18.51
CA THR A 192 5.08 9.09 -19.37
C THR A 192 4.99 10.09 -20.51
N GLY A 193 6.09 10.77 -20.81
CA GLY A 193 6.23 11.57 -22.02
C GLY A 193 7.57 11.37 -22.68
N PHE A 194 7.82 12.17 -23.69
CA PHE A 194 9.03 12.17 -24.49
C PHE A 194 9.58 13.59 -24.57
N ASP A 195 10.88 13.74 -24.40
CA ASP A 195 11.59 14.99 -24.61
C ASP A 195 12.05 15.01 -26.08
N GLU A 196 11.45 15.85 -26.91
CA GLU A 196 11.75 15.90 -28.35
C GLU A 196 13.20 16.33 -28.62
N ASP A 197 13.74 17.24 -27.81
CA ASP A 197 15.09 17.77 -27.98
C ASP A 197 16.16 16.71 -27.65
N SER A 198 15.95 15.95 -26.58
CA SER A 198 16.92 14.95 -26.12
C SER A 198 16.64 13.52 -26.62
N GLY A 199 15.44 13.27 -27.14
CA GLY A 199 14.96 11.93 -27.48
C GLY A 199 14.76 11.02 -26.27
N GLU A 200 14.77 11.55 -25.03
CA GLU A 200 14.69 10.75 -23.81
C GLU A 200 13.23 10.59 -23.31
N SER A 201 12.92 9.41 -22.76
CA SER A 201 11.64 9.21 -22.05
C SER A 201 11.62 9.93 -20.70
N LEU A 202 10.59 10.75 -20.48
CA LEU A 202 10.38 11.52 -19.25
C LEU A 202 9.21 10.99 -18.41
N LYS A 203 9.23 11.34 -17.12
CA LYS A 203 8.09 11.20 -16.21
C LYS A 203 7.59 12.58 -15.76
N PHE A 204 6.39 12.94 -16.17
CA PHE A 204 5.70 14.15 -15.72
C PHE A 204 5.00 13.88 -14.39
N VAL A 205 5.31 14.67 -13.36
CA VAL A 205 4.82 14.45 -12.00
C VAL A 205 3.64 15.37 -11.69
N LEU A 206 2.44 14.79 -11.60
CA LEU A 206 1.18 15.47 -11.29
C LEU A 206 0.94 15.50 -9.77
N LYS A 207 0.66 16.68 -9.21
CA LYS A 207 0.47 16.86 -7.76
C LYS A 207 -1.01 16.66 -7.36
N PRO A 208 -1.34 15.99 -6.24
CA PRO A 208 -2.71 15.99 -5.74
C PRO A 208 -3.18 17.42 -5.45
N LEU A 209 -4.36 17.80 -5.93
CA LEU A 209 -4.87 19.18 -5.83
C LEU A 209 -4.95 19.68 -4.38
N TYR A 210 -5.29 18.80 -3.45
CA TYR A 210 -5.48 19.16 -2.05
C TYR A 210 -4.17 19.41 -1.31
N ARG A 211 -3.05 18.81 -1.75
CA ARG A 211 -1.85 18.67 -0.93
C ARG A 211 -1.00 19.94 -0.94
N HIS A 212 -0.55 20.37 0.24
CA HIS A 212 0.39 21.48 0.40
C HIS A 212 1.65 21.31 -0.48
N GLU A 213 2.16 22.40 -1.02
CA GLU A 213 3.21 22.37 -2.04
C GLU A 213 4.57 21.88 -1.51
N ASP A 214 4.85 22.14 -0.24
CA ASP A 214 6.07 21.69 0.44
C ASP A 214 6.24 20.18 0.44
N PHE A 215 5.15 19.40 0.43
CA PHE A 215 5.26 17.95 0.30
C PHE A 215 5.91 17.51 -1.01
N GLY A 216 5.79 18.32 -2.07
CA GLY A 216 6.51 18.09 -3.31
C GLY A 216 8.03 18.16 -3.12
N LEU A 217 8.51 19.19 -2.43
CA LEU A 217 9.92 19.39 -2.12
C LEU A 217 10.42 18.34 -1.11
N LEU A 218 9.65 18.11 -0.04
CA LEU A 218 9.94 17.12 0.98
C LEU A 218 10.13 15.73 0.37
N PHE A 219 9.19 15.30 -0.47
CA PHE A 219 9.28 13.98 -1.09
C PHE A 219 10.36 13.88 -2.17
N LYS A 220 10.69 14.98 -2.85
CA LYS A 220 11.86 15.03 -3.73
C LYS A 220 13.15 14.83 -2.93
N TYR A 221 13.27 15.47 -1.77
CA TYR A 221 14.38 15.26 -0.85
C TYR A 221 14.46 13.79 -0.40
N VAL A 222 13.36 13.22 0.13
CA VAL A 222 13.29 11.80 0.54
C VAL A 222 13.70 10.84 -0.59
N ASP A 223 13.22 11.07 -1.81
CA ASP A 223 13.51 10.19 -2.95
C ASP A 223 15.01 10.24 -3.38
N SER A 224 15.72 11.30 -2.97
CA SER A 224 17.13 11.55 -3.29
C SER A 224 18.11 10.94 -2.29
N VAL A 225 17.71 10.77 -1.03
CA VAL A 225 18.54 10.26 0.07
C VAL A 225 19.27 8.94 -0.23
N PRO A 226 18.67 7.92 -0.87
CA PRO A 226 19.39 6.71 -1.23
C PRO A 226 20.64 6.91 -2.11
N ALA A 227 20.74 8.03 -2.83
CA ALA A 227 21.93 8.36 -3.61
C ALA A 227 23.05 8.94 -2.74
N SER A 228 22.71 9.63 -1.65
CA SER A 228 23.65 10.28 -0.73
C SER A 228 24.21 9.34 0.34
N TYR A 229 23.52 8.22 0.61
CA TYR A 229 23.90 7.25 1.65
C TYR A 229 24.02 5.83 1.05
N PRO A 230 25.03 5.56 0.19
CA PRO A 230 25.18 4.27 -0.49
C PRO A 230 25.38 3.10 0.48
N ASP A 231 25.98 3.34 1.65
CA ASP A 231 26.21 2.31 2.68
C ASP A 231 24.90 1.87 3.35
N LEU A 232 23.91 2.77 3.43
CA LEU A 232 22.58 2.47 3.98
C LEU A 232 21.63 1.93 2.91
N PHE A 233 21.79 2.35 1.66
CA PHE A 233 20.89 2.02 0.57
C PHE A 233 21.64 1.45 -0.63
N HIS A 234 21.63 0.12 -0.73
CA HIS A 234 22.14 -0.59 -1.89
C HIS A 234 21.35 -0.20 -3.14
N ARG A 235 22.04 0.43 -4.10
CA ARG A 235 21.45 0.84 -5.37
C ARG A 235 21.48 -0.32 -6.35
N THR A 236 20.37 -1.05 -6.44
CA THR A 236 20.16 -2.07 -7.48
C THR A 236 19.14 -1.58 -8.51
N GLY A 237 19.30 -2.02 -9.76
CA GLY A 237 18.33 -1.80 -10.83
C GLY A 237 18.73 -0.77 -11.90
N THR A 238 17.78 -0.50 -12.79
CA THR A 238 17.97 0.33 -13.99
C THR A 238 18.09 1.82 -13.68
N LYS A 239 18.75 2.56 -14.59
CA LYS A 239 18.80 4.04 -14.56
C LYS A 239 17.36 4.58 -14.49
N ARG A 240 17.10 5.45 -13.51
CA ARG A 240 15.77 6.07 -13.36
C ARG A 240 15.53 7.08 -14.47
N TRP A 241 14.32 7.11 -14.99
CA TRP A 241 13.89 8.14 -15.93
C TRP A 241 13.90 9.52 -15.27
N LYS A 242 14.24 10.53 -16.05
CA LYS A 242 14.21 11.93 -15.62
C LYS A 242 12.77 12.32 -15.29
N ARG A 243 12.59 12.93 -14.12
CA ARG A 243 11.29 13.37 -13.60
C ARG A 243 11.19 14.88 -13.74
N VAL A 244 10.11 15.35 -14.36
CA VAL A 244 9.83 16.77 -14.55
C VAL A 244 8.60 17.12 -13.73
N ALA A 245 8.75 18.10 -12.84
CA ALA A 245 7.62 18.63 -12.08
C ALA A 245 6.74 19.45 -13.02
N THR A 246 5.44 19.17 -13.04
CA THR A 246 4.49 19.95 -13.84
C THR A 246 3.69 20.91 -12.96
N PRO A 247 3.14 21.99 -13.54
CA PRO A 247 2.21 22.87 -12.82
C PRO A 247 0.82 22.23 -12.64
N PHE A 248 0.60 21.03 -13.17
CA PHE A 248 -0.70 20.38 -13.23
C PHE A 248 -1.01 19.56 -11.97
N TYR A 249 -2.31 19.43 -11.72
CA TYR A 249 -2.84 18.73 -10.56
C TYR A 249 -3.68 17.53 -10.96
N THR A 250 -3.71 16.52 -10.10
CA THR A 250 -4.61 15.36 -10.19
C THR A 250 -5.74 15.51 -9.19
N ALA A 251 -6.95 15.25 -9.65
CA ALA A 251 -8.15 15.18 -8.83
C ALA A 251 -8.08 13.94 -7.94
N ARG A 252 -7.87 14.13 -6.64
CA ARG A 252 -7.87 13.05 -5.65
C ARG A 252 -8.58 13.50 -4.40
N GLU A 253 -9.29 12.57 -3.78
CA GLU A 253 -9.87 12.80 -2.47
C GLU A 253 -8.77 12.84 -1.42
N ALA A 254 -8.86 13.81 -0.52
CA ALA A 254 -7.96 13.87 0.62
C ALA A 254 -8.30 12.72 1.59
N PRO A 255 -7.29 12.02 2.15
CA PRO A 255 -7.50 11.11 3.27
C PRO A 255 -8.30 11.79 4.40
N ALA A 256 -9.13 11.01 5.08
CA ALA A 256 -9.86 11.49 6.25
C ALA A 256 -8.89 11.92 7.36
N HIS A 257 -9.28 12.95 8.12
CA HIS A 257 -8.56 13.43 9.31
C HIS A 257 -7.13 13.97 9.06
N LEU A 258 -6.85 14.52 7.87
CA LEU A 258 -5.59 15.24 7.65
C LEU A 258 -5.54 16.56 8.45
N PRO A 259 -4.38 16.92 9.03
CA PRO A 259 -4.18 18.25 9.62
C PRO A 259 -4.35 19.37 8.59
N SER A 260 -4.77 20.56 9.03
CA SER A 260 -4.93 21.73 8.14
C SER A 260 -3.65 22.08 7.37
N SER A 261 -2.48 21.88 7.98
CA SER A 261 -1.16 22.11 7.35
C SER A 261 -0.86 21.18 6.16
N PHE A 262 -1.64 20.12 5.95
CA PHE A 262 -1.47 19.23 4.80
C PHE A 262 -2.20 19.74 3.56
N PHE A 263 -3.05 20.75 3.73
CA PHE A 263 -3.82 21.33 2.65
C PHE A 263 -3.12 22.54 2.06
N ARG A 264 -3.24 22.71 0.75
CA ARG A 264 -2.85 23.94 0.08
C ARG A 264 -3.75 25.10 0.55
N ASP A 265 -3.19 26.30 0.62
CA ASP A 265 -3.95 27.52 0.87
C ASP A 265 -5.15 27.63 -0.08
N GLY A 266 -6.32 27.90 0.50
CA GLY A 266 -7.58 28.03 -0.24
C GLY A 266 -8.23 26.71 -0.66
N TYR A 267 -7.64 25.54 -0.36
CA TYR A 267 -8.31 24.28 -0.60
C TYR A 267 -9.46 24.07 0.40
N THR A 268 -10.68 23.92 -0.10
CA THR A 268 -11.80 23.40 0.68
C THR A 268 -12.29 22.08 0.07
N PRO A 269 -12.66 21.07 0.87
CA PRO A 269 -13.18 19.81 0.33
C PRO A 269 -14.33 19.99 -0.67
N GLN A 270 -15.18 21.00 -0.45
CA GLN A 270 -16.31 21.38 -1.30
C GLN A 270 -15.89 22.01 -2.64
N SER A 271 -14.75 22.70 -2.69
CA SER A 271 -14.22 23.33 -3.92
C SER A 271 -13.58 22.35 -4.90
N SER A 272 -13.30 21.11 -4.47
CA SER A 272 -12.63 20.11 -5.29
C SER A 272 -13.40 19.78 -6.57
N THR A 273 -14.74 19.74 -6.53
CA THR A 273 -15.57 19.43 -7.71
C THR A 273 -15.56 20.58 -8.74
N ALA A 274 -15.53 21.84 -8.29
CA ALA A 274 -15.55 23.00 -9.18
C ALA A 274 -14.21 23.26 -9.88
N LEU A 275 -13.09 22.97 -9.21
CA LEU A 275 -11.75 23.18 -9.75
C LEU A 275 -11.37 22.16 -10.85
N ILE A 276 -11.91 20.95 -10.79
CA ILE A 276 -11.62 19.89 -11.78
C ILE A 276 -12.17 20.25 -13.16
N HIS A 277 -13.30 20.95 -13.23
CA HIS A 277 -13.93 21.35 -14.50
C HIS A 277 -13.18 22.48 -15.24
N ASN A 278 -12.30 23.21 -14.56
CA ASN A 278 -11.56 24.34 -15.15
C ASN A 278 -10.10 24.02 -15.49
N LEU A 279 -9.64 22.79 -15.27
CA LEU A 279 -8.31 22.36 -15.68
C LEU A 279 -8.34 21.90 -17.15
N PRO A 280 -7.41 22.36 -18.01
CA PRO A 280 -7.33 21.87 -19.39
C PRO A 280 -7.14 20.35 -19.39
N GLY A 281 -7.87 19.64 -20.25
CA GLY A 281 -7.87 18.18 -20.27
C GLY A 281 -6.51 17.56 -20.69
N PRO A 282 -6.34 16.23 -20.50
CA PRO A 282 -5.15 15.44 -20.85
C PRO A 282 -4.51 15.76 -22.20
N THR A 283 -5.34 15.96 -23.22
CA THR A 283 -4.94 16.17 -24.61
C THR A 283 -4.28 17.52 -24.85
N THR A 284 -4.52 18.51 -23.98
CA THR A 284 -3.88 19.84 -24.04
C THR A 284 -2.49 19.87 -23.40
N TYR A 285 -2.07 18.82 -22.67
CA TYR A 285 -0.82 18.85 -21.91
C TYR A 285 0.44 18.72 -22.77
N LEU A 286 0.35 18.15 -23.96
CA LEU A 286 1.49 18.03 -24.87
C LEU A 286 1.78 19.36 -25.59
N SER A 287 0.76 20.11 -26.00
CA SER A 287 0.96 21.37 -26.72
C SER A 287 1.55 22.50 -25.86
N TYR A 288 1.28 22.51 -24.55
CA TYR A 288 1.81 23.53 -23.63
C TYR A 288 3.28 23.32 -23.22
N ALA A 289 3.82 22.13 -23.44
CA ALA A 289 5.24 21.83 -23.18
C ALA A 289 6.16 22.18 -24.37
N GLY A 290 5.61 22.72 -25.47
CA GLY A 290 6.37 22.93 -26.71
C GLY A 290 6.65 21.64 -27.48
N ILE A 291 5.94 20.56 -27.17
CA ILE A 291 6.07 19.22 -27.78
C ILE A 291 5.12 19.20 -28.99
N GLY A 292 5.67 19.35 -30.20
CA GLY A 292 4.93 19.41 -31.45
C GLY A 292 4.72 18.02 -32.03
N ILE A 293 3.45 17.61 -32.21
CA ILE A 293 3.10 16.33 -32.86
C ILE A 293 3.68 16.24 -34.27
#